data_AF-A0A1S1LCB3-F1
#
_entry.id   AF-A0A1S1LCB3-F1
#
_cell.length_a   1.000
_cell.length_b   1.000
_cell.length_c   1.000
_cell.angle_alpha   90.00
_cell.angle_beta   90.00
_cell.angle_gamma   90.00
#
_symmetry.space_group_name_H-M   'P 1'
#
loop_
_entity.id
_entity.type
_entity.pdbx_description
1 polymer ?
#
loop_
_entity_poly.entity_id
_entity_poly.type
_entity_poly.pdbx_seq_one_letter_code
_entity_poly.pdbx_strand_id
1 'polypeptide(L)'
;MEFAGRLPDPAELRRRCRVIAMLDALVEGRVLGKGDTGTVYQPNWRPGDDLVKYTDGGGDDWSIIFSAKEGVFIRGFDHESELSTYNEDDYWSGLVGDLPGPFKSDLKNPDLYDYYDGAPQMTVCVWRSPADIAWRHGSPKPTQWGYYGNGGEDLFEPLVVWRASRELDWLYPAQGHVIPESAVQRVMDQAALTDELVRAFHPNPDVGALRAEATRIGY
;
A
#
# COMPACT_ATOMS: atom_id res chain seq x y z
N MET A 1 9.27 -2.46 15.29
CA MET A 1 10.76 -2.52 15.12
C MET A 1 11.23 -3.65 14.18
N GLU A 2 10.39 -4.65 13.88
CA GLU A 2 10.72 -5.74 12.94
C GLU A 2 10.30 -5.45 11.48
N PHE A 3 9.20 -4.70 11.31
CA PHE A 3 8.58 -4.43 10.01
C PHE A 3 9.51 -3.83 8.95
N ALA A 4 10.19 -2.72 9.26
CA ALA A 4 11.03 -2.03 8.29
C ALA A 4 12.16 -2.93 7.73
N GLY A 5 12.67 -3.86 8.54
CA GLY A 5 13.68 -4.84 8.10
C GLY A 5 13.12 -5.96 7.22
N ARG A 6 11.80 -6.16 7.20
CA ARG A 6 11.10 -7.17 6.37
C ARG A 6 10.69 -6.62 5.00
N LEU A 7 10.65 -5.30 4.82
CA LEU A 7 10.33 -4.67 3.54
C LEU A 7 11.41 -5.02 2.49
N PRO A 8 11.01 -5.38 1.26
CA PRO A 8 11.96 -5.58 0.17
C PRO A 8 12.64 -4.26 -0.23
N ASP A 9 13.63 -4.27 -1.12
CA ASP A 9 14.19 -3.02 -1.63
C ASP A 9 13.15 -2.19 -2.42
N PRO A 10 13.36 -0.87 -2.63
CA PRO A 10 12.45 0.00 -3.34
C PRO A 10 11.99 -0.48 -4.72
N ALA A 11 12.83 -1.19 -5.48
CA ALA A 11 12.47 -1.64 -6.82
C ALA A 11 11.51 -2.82 -6.74
N GLU A 12 11.81 -3.80 -5.87
CA GLU A 12 10.93 -4.93 -5.62
C GLU A 12 9.63 -4.49 -4.93
N LEU A 13 9.68 -3.55 -3.97
CA LEU A 13 8.47 -2.99 -3.36
C LEU A 13 7.55 -2.36 -4.41
N ARG A 14 8.12 -1.57 -5.34
CA ARG A 14 7.35 -0.96 -6.44
C ARG A 14 6.71 -2.01 -7.33
N ARG A 15 7.44 -3.07 -7.67
CA ARG A 15 6.93 -4.20 -8.45
C ARG A 15 5.74 -4.86 -7.76
N ARG A 16 5.88 -5.17 -6.46
CA ARG A 16 4.81 -5.76 -5.64
C ARG A 16 3.57 -4.87 -5.59
N CYS A 17 3.73 -3.56 -5.42
CA CYS A 17 2.63 -2.59 -5.41
C CYS A 17 1.80 -2.62 -6.71
N ARG A 18 2.44 -2.78 -7.88
CA ARG A 18 1.74 -2.90 -9.17
C ARG A 18 0.98 -4.21 -9.28
N VAL A 19 1.58 -5.30 -8.80
CA VAL A 19 0.94 -6.61 -8.77
C VAL A 19 -0.29 -6.60 -7.86
N ILE A 20 -0.21 -6.09 -6.64
CA ILE A 20 -1.37 -6.07 -5.73
C ILE A 20 -2.48 -5.13 -6.25
N ALA A 21 -2.14 -3.99 -6.85
CA ALA A 21 -3.12 -3.15 -7.54
C ALA A 21 -3.81 -3.88 -8.70
N MET A 22 -3.08 -4.74 -9.42
CA MET A 22 -3.66 -5.57 -10.46
C MET A 22 -4.53 -6.69 -9.87
N LEU A 23 -4.13 -7.32 -8.76
CA LEU A 23 -4.93 -8.32 -8.07
C LEU A 23 -6.28 -7.75 -7.63
N ASP A 24 -6.30 -6.57 -6.98
CA ASP A 24 -7.54 -5.93 -6.54
C ASP A 24 -8.45 -5.56 -7.72
N ALA A 25 -7.90 -5.01 -8.81
CA ALA A 25 -8.66 -4.75 -10.01
C ALA A 25 -9.21 -6.03 -10.69
N LEU A 26 -8.44 -7.13 -10.66
CA LEU A 26 -8.89 -8.43 -11.18
C LEU A 26 -10.04 -9.01 -10.35
N VAL A 27 -9.97 -8.90 -9.02
CA VAL A 27 -11.02 -9.33 -8.09
C VAL A 27 -12.33 -8.56 -8.34
N GLU A 28 -12.23 -7.24 -8.49
CA GLU A 28 -13.36 -6.36 -8.80
C GLU A 28 -13.84 -6.50 -10.26
N GLY A 29 -13.07 -7.16 -11.11
CA GLY A 29 -13.37 -7.33 -12.53
C GLY A 29 -13.35 -6.03 -13.34
N ARG A 30 -12.78 -4.95 -12.80
CA ARG A 30 -12.73 -3.61 -13.38
C ARG A 30 -11.51 -2.84 -12.88
N VAL A 31 -11.18 -1.74 -13.54
CA VAL A 31 -10.14 -0.82 -13.08
C VAL A 31 -10.62 -0.09 -11.81
N LEU A 32 -9.71 0.07 -10.85
CA LEU A 32 -9.94 0.83 -9.61
C LEU A 32 -9.44 2.27 -9.74
N GLY A 33 -10.22 3.20 -9.21
CA GLY A 33 -9.90 4.63 -9.10
C GLY A 33 -9.65 5.04 -7.65
N LYS A 34 -9.21 6.29 -7.45
CA LYS A 34 -8.75 6.86 -6.16
C LYS A 34 -9.68 6.65 -4.94
N GLY A 35 -10.99 6.47 -5.16
CA GLY A 35 -11.98 6.30 -4.09
C GLY A 35 -12.60 4.91 -4.02
N ASP A 36 -12.03 3.95 -4.75
CA ASP A 36 -12.41 2.55 -4.61
C ASP A 36 -11.65 1.90 -3.44
N THR A 37 -12.31 0.98 -2.75
CA THR A 37 -11.67 0.07 -1.79
C THR A 37 -10.66 -0.83 -2.51
N GLY A 38 -9.51 -1.06 -1.88
CA GLY A 38 -8.38 -1.80 -2.43
C GLY A 38 -7.23 -0.90 -2.88
N THR A 39 -6.31 -1.47 -3.64
CA THR A 39 -5.03 -0.85 -4.01
C THR A 39 -5.09 -0.17 -5.37
N VAL A 40 -4.68 1.09 -5.43
CA VAL A 40 -4.65 1.91 -6.66
C VAL A 40 -3.24 2.41 -6.92
N TYR A 41 -2.66 2.01 -8.05
CA TYR A 41 -1.34 2.47 -8.50
C TYR A 41 -1.45 3.64 -9.50
N GLN A 42 -0.80 4.75 -9.17
CA GLN A 42 -0.83 6.00 -9.92
C GLN A 42 0.60 6.33 -10.41
N PRO A 43 0.98 5.80 -11.59
CA PRO A 43 2.26 6.15 -12.21
C PRO A 43 2.26 7.62 -12.62
N ASN A 44 3.39 8.30 -12.43
CA ASN A 44 3.53 9.74 -12.70
C ASN A 44 2.43 10.59 -12.02
N TRP A 45 2.01 10.20 -10.81
CA TRP A 45 1.04 10.95 -10.00
C TRP A 45 1.46 12.43 -9.86
N ARG A 46 2.77 12.67 -9.73
CA ARG A 46 3.38 13.98 -9.95
C ARG A 46 4.68 13.82 -10.75
N PRO A 47 5.26 14.90 -11.30
CA PRO A 47 6.45 14.79 -12.15
C PRO A 47 7.60 14.01 -11.50
N GLY A 48 7.89 12.82 -12.02
CA GLY A 48 8.98 11.96 -11.57
C GLY A 48 8.67 11.03 -10.37
N ASP A 49 7.45 11.09 -9.82
CA ASP A 49 7.05 10.30 -8.67
C ASP A 49 5.78 9.49 -8.95
N ASP A 50 5.80 8.23 -8.53
CA ASP A 50 4.61 7.35 -8.51
C ASP A 50 3.98 7.38 -7.11
N LEU A 51 2.66 7.20 -7.04
CA LEU A 51 1.92 7.03 -5.80
C LEU A 51 1.13 5.72 -5.85
N VAL A 52 1.18 4.93 -4.80
CA VAL A 52 0.22 3.84 -4.58
C VAL A 52 -0.52 4.09 -3.27
N LYS A 53 -1.80 3.74 -3.26
CA LYS A 53 -2.65 3.82 -2.08
C LYS A 53 -3.41 2.52 -1.92
N TYR A 54 -3.76 2.21 -0.68
CA TYR A 54 -4.73 1.19 -0.31
C TYR A 54 -5.68 1.79 0.72
N THR A 55 -6.95 1.42 0.64
CA THR A 55 -7.92 1.61 1.73
C THR A 55 -8.78 0.37 1.85
N ASP A 56 -9.12 -0.02 3.08
CA ASP A 56 -10.06 -1.09 3.36
C ASP A 56 -11.53 -0.60 3.34
N GLY A 57 -11.76 0.71 3.22
CA GLY A 57 -13.08 1.36 3.34
C GLY A 57 -13.66 1.39 4.77
N GLY A 58 -12.94 0.83 5.74
CA GLY A 58 -13.27 0.76 7.16
C GLY A 58 -12.53 1.79 8.03
N GLY A 59 -11.54 2.49 7.47
CA GLY A 59 -10.76 3.52 8.15
C GLY A 59 -9.26 3.24 8.15
N ASP A 60 -8.85 2.05 7.71
CA ASP A 60 -7.46 1.68 7.56
C ASP A 60 -6.97 2.00 6.15
N ASP A 61 -5.81 2.63 6.07
CA ASP A 61 -5.22 3.01 4.80
C ASP A 61 -3.70 3.06 4.87
N TRP A 62 -3.07 2.84 3.71
CA TRP A 62 -1.65 3.13 3.55
C TRP A 62 -1.37 3.75 2.20
N SER A 63 -0.27 4.50 2.12
CA SER A 63 0.21 5.05 0.86
C SER A 63 1.72 5.06 0.79
N ILE A 64 2.23 4.90 -0.44
CA ILE A 64 3.66 4.82 -0.72
C ILE A 64 3.98 5.76 -1.89
N ILE A 65 4.87 6.72 -1.64
CA ILE A 65 5.47 7.57 -2.67
C ILE A 65 6.76 6.91 -3.12
N PHE A 66 6.89 6.71 -4.43
CA PHE A 66 8.14 6.33 -5.07
C PHE A 66 8.72 7.52 -5.83
N SER A 67 9.62 8.26 -5.22
CA SER A 67 10.33 9.37 -5.85
C SER A 67 11.67 8.96 -6.44
N ALA A 68 11.92 9.33 -7.69
CA ALA A 68 13.22 9.13 -8.31
C ALA A 68 14.33 9.96 -7.63
N LYS A 69 13.97 11.09 -7.01
CA LYS A 69 14.92 12.03 -6.39
C LYS A 69 15.03 11.85 -4.87
N GLU A 70 13.89 11.71 -4.20
CA GLU A 70 13.84 11.74 -2.73
C GLU A 70 13.82 10.34 -2.10
N GLY A 71 13.66 9.29 -2.91
CA GLY A 71 13.58 7.90 -2.46
C GLY A 71 12.15 7.44 -2.23
N VAL A 72 11.93 6.58 -1.25
CA VAL A 72 10.59 6.03 -0.94
C VAL A 72 10.11 6.50 0.42
N PHE A 73 8.83 6.86 0.49
CA PHE A 73 8.12 7.16 1.74
C PHE A 73 6.88 6.28 1.84
N ILE A 74 6.72 5.64 2.99
CA ILE A 74 5.61 4.76 3.33
C ILE A 74 4.93 5.35 4.56
N ARG A 75 3.63 5.60 4.43
CA ARG A 75 2.75 5.86 5.56
C ARG A 75 1.71 4.76 5.68
N GLY A 76 1.32 4.44 6.91
CA GLY A 76 0.15 3.63 7.21
C GLY A 76 -0.65 4.26 8.34
N PHE A 77 -1.94 3.97 8.35
CA PHE A 77 -2.89 4.35 9.38
C PHE A 77 -3.80 3.18 9.67
N ASP A 78 -3.70 2.70 10.89
CA ASP A 78 -4.66 1.79 11.52
C ASP A 78 -5.48 2.65 12.48
N HIS A 79 -6.77 2.78 12.20
CA HIS A 79 -7.62 3.70 12.96
C HIS A 79 -7.89 3.21 14.39
N GLU A 80 -7.72 1.91 14.66
CA GLU A 80 -7.84 1.28 15.98
C GLU A 80 -6.50 1.24 16.74
N SER A 81 -5.39 1.59 16.08
CA SER A 81 -4.07 1.63 16.68
C SER A 81 -4.02 2.53 17.92
N GLU A 82 -3.35 2.06 18.96
CA GLU A 82 -3.03 2.86 20.14
C GLU A 82 -2.08 4.03 19.87
N LEU A 83 -1.40 4.01 18.71
CA LEU A 83 -0.56 5.11 18.23
C LEU A 83 -1.38 6.17 17.46
N SER A 84 -2.67 5.91 17.22
CA SER A 84 -3.57 6.84 16.54
C SER A 84 -3.72 8.12 17.38
N THR A 85 -3.43 9.25 16.74
CA THR A 85 -3.53 10.60 17.32
C THR A 85 -4.59 11.41 16.60
N TYR A 86 -5.57 10.75 15.96
CA TYR A 86 -6.57 11.39 15.10
C TYR A 86 -7.25 12.62 15.73
N ASN A 87 -7.54 12.57 17.03
CA ASN A 87 -8.22 13.63 17.78
C ASN A 87 -7.26 14.66 18.42
N GLU A 88 -5.97 14.60 18.08
CA GLU A 88 -4.90 15.45 18.62
C GLU A 88 -4.30 16.34 17.52
N ASP A 89 -3.46 17.29 17.91
CA ASP A 89 -2.86 18.28 16.99
C ASP A 89 -1.62 17.78 16.22
N ASP A 90 -0.98 16.70 16.67
CA ASP A 90 0.29 16.21 16.11
C ASP A 90 0.38 14.68 16.16
N TYR A 91 1.25 14.12 15.31
CA TYR A 91 1.52 12.68 15.26
C TYR A 91 2.10 12.16 16.58
N TRP A 92 1.94 10.86 16.80
CA TRP A 92 2.53 10.19 17.95
C TRP A 92 4.02 10.55 18.13
N SER A 93 4.40 10.93 19.36
CA SER A 93 5.73 11.47 19.65
C SER A 93 6.83 10.53 19.14
N GLY A 94 7.63 11.02 18.20
CA GLY A 94 8.77 10.29 17.63
C GLY A 94 8.44 9.44 16.39
N LEU A 95 7.17 9.29 16.00
CA LEU A 95 6.74 8.53 14.84
C LEU A 95 7.32 9.08 13.53
N VAL A 96 7.22 10.40 13.33
CA VAL A 96 7.78 11.09 12.16
C VAL A 96 9.26 11.48 12.30
N GLY A 97 9.88 11.18 13.44
CA GLY A 97 11.24 11.59 13.86
C GLY A 97 12.10 12.33 12.83
N ASP A 98 13.06 11.62 12.25
CA ASP A 98 14.02 12.16 11.27
C ASP A 98 13.49 12.09 9.82
N LEU A 99 12.16 12.12 9.62
CA LEU A 99 11.58 12.08 8.28
C LEU A 99 12.22 13.18 7.40
N PRO A 100 12.71 12.84 6.20
CA PRO A 100 13.32 13.81 5.30
C PRO A 100 12.39 14.98 5.00
N GLY A 101 12.96 16.18 4.87
CA GLY A 101 12.22 17.42 4.61
C GLY A 101 11.22 17.36 3.43
N PRO A 102 11.58 16.74 2.28
CA PRO A 102 10.63 16.55 1.18
C PRO A 102 9.36 15.80 1.60
N PHE A 103 9.51 14.67 2.30
CA PHE A 103 8.37 13.88 2.77
C PHE A 103 7.61 14.52 3.95
N LYS A 104 8.26 15.36 4.76
CA LYS A 104 7.55 16.18 5.76
C LYS A 104 6.53 17.12 5.12
N SER A 105 6.80 17.60 3.91
CA SER A 105 5.85 18.44 3.17
C SER A 105 4.66 17.62 2.66
N ASP A 106 4.88 16.34 2.37
CA ASP A 106 3.84 15.41 1.91
C ASP A 106 2.85 15.00 3.01
N LEU A 107 3.18 15.21 4.30
CA LEU A 107 2.24 14.98 5.42
C LEU A 107 0.96 15.85 5.37
N LYS A 108 0.98 16.93 4.59
CA LYS A 108 -0.19 17.79 4.36
C LYS A 108 -0.85 17.57 3.00
N ASN A 109 -0.44 16.50 2.30
CA ASN A 109 -0.92 16.23 0.96
C ASN A 109 -2.17 15.34 1.01
N PRO A 110 -3.36 15.86 0.64
CA PRO A 110 -4.61 15.09 0.72
C PRO A 110 -4.64 13.86 -0.19
N ASP A 111 -3.74 13.76 -1.18
CA ASP A 111 -3.68 12.57 -2.03
C ASP A 111 -3.18 11.33 -1.29
N LEU A 112 -2.48 11.48 -0.16
CA LEU A 112 -1.93 10.34 0.59
C LEU A 112 -2.92 9.64 1.51
N TYR A 113 -4.11 10.20 1.68
CA TYR A 113 -5.11 9.75 2.65
C TYR A 113 -6.37 9.33 1.92
N ASP A 114 -7.09 8.34 2.45
CA ASP A 114 -8.43 8.04 1.96
C ASP A 114 -9.38 9.21 2.21
N TYR A 115 -9.43 9.68 3.45
CA TYR A 115 -10.14 10.88 3.87
C TYR A 115 -9.17 11.88 4.52
N TYR A 116 -9.14 13.13 4.06
CA TYR A 116 -8.26 14.16 4.62
C TYR A 116 -9.03 15.34 5.20
N ASP A 117 -8.99 15.45 6.53
CA ASP A 117 -9.53 16.57 7.32
C ASP A 117 -8.45 17.38 8.06
N GLY A 118 -7.18 17.06 7.81
CA GLY A 118 -6.03 17.66 8.48
C GLY A 118 -5.59 16.96 9.76
N ALA A 119 -6.31 15.92 10.22
CA ALA A 119 -5.90 15.12 11.36
C ALA A 119 -4.58 14.34 11.09
N PRO A 120 -3.78 14.03 12.13
CA PRO A 120 -2.54 13.28 12.01
C PRO A 120 -2.80 11.78 11.83
N GLN A 121 -3.36 11.41 10.67
CA GLN A 121 -3.74 10.04 10.32
C GLN A 121 -2.52 9.20 9.95
N MET A 122 -1.63 8.91 10.90
CA MET A 122 -0.48 8.03 10.66
C MET A 122 -0.05 7.32 11.93
N THR A 123 0.16 6.02 11.81
CA THR A 123 0.58 5.09 12.87
C THR A 123 1.80 4.27 12.44
N VAL A 124 2.08 4.21 11.14
CA VAL A 124 3.32 3.67 10.55
C VAL A 124 4.01 4.73 9.70
N CYS A 125 5.31 4.95 9.90
CA CYS A 125 6.12 5.90 9.13
C CYS A 125 7.50 5.29 8.83
N VAL A 126 7.74 4.98 7.55
CA VAL A 126 8.98 4.36 7.07
C VAL A 126 9.47 5.10 5.82
N TRP A 127 10.77 5.26 5.67
CA TRP A 127 11.35 5.89 4.49
C TRP A 127 12.68 5.26 4.10
N ARG A 128 13.10 5.46 2.86
CA ARG A 128 14.45 5.12 2.39
C ARG A 128 14.89 6.11 1.33
N SER A 129 15.89 6.92 1.64
CA SER A 129 16.49 7.83 0.66
C SER A 129 17.38 7.07 -0.33
N PRO A 130 17.77 7.67 -1.47
CA PRO A 130 18.67 7.03 -2.43
C PRO A 130 20.04 6.65 -1.86
N ALA A 131 20.50 7.37 -0.82
CA ALA A 131 21.77 7.09 -0.15
C ALA A 131 21.67 6.02 0.94
N ASP A 132 20.45 5.65 1.35
CA ASP A 132 20.23 4.67 2.41
C ASP A 132 20.37 3.23 1.90
N ILE A 133 21.13 2.43 2.64
CA ILE A 133 21.29 0.99 2.38
C ILE A 133 20.19 0.14 3.03
N ALA A 134 19.38 0.72 3.92
CA ALA A 134 18.30 0.06 4.65
C ALA A 134 17.12 1.01 4.84
N TRP A 135 15.94 0.45 5.09
CA TRP A 135 14.76 1.23 5.49
C TRP A 135 15.00 1.92 6.84
N ARG A 136 14.54 3.16 6.94
CA ARG A 136 14.58 4.01 8.12
C ARG A 136 13.16 4.23 8.63
N HIS A 137 13.03 4.47 9.92
CA HIS A 137 11.75 4.75 10.57
C HIS A 137 11.98 5.68 11.76
N GLY A 138 10.91 6.29 12.26
CA GLY A 138 10.95 7.07 13.49
C GLY A 138 11.24 6.21 14.72
N SER A 139 11.28 6.84 15.88
CA SER A 139 11.37 6.14 17.17
C SER A 139 10.17 6.53 18.03
N PRO A 140 8.98 5.95 17.78
CA PRO A 140 7.78 6.19 18.58
C PRO A 140 8.09 5.97 20.06
N LYS A 141 7.65 6.89 20.92
CA LYS A 141 7.74 6.70 22.37
C LYS A 141 6.83 5.54 22.79
N PRO A 142 7.17 4.82 23.89
CA PRO A 142 6.25 3.86 24.49
C PRO A 142 4.91 4.50 24.84
N THR A 143 3.85 3.68 24.86
CA THR A 143 2.52 4.04 25.34
C THR A 143 2.57 4.44 26.82
N GLN A 144 1.48 5.00 27.33
CA GLN A 144 1.34 5.31 28.76
C GLN A 144 1.52 4.09 29.69
N TRP A 145 1.42 2.88 29.14
CA TRP A 145 1.60 1.61 29.84
C TRP A 145 3.02 1.03 29.73
N GLY A 146 3.93 1.72 29.03
CA GLY A 146 5.36 1.39 28.99
C GLY A 146 5.79 0.39 27.92
N TYR A 147 4.90 -0.05 27.04
CA TYR A 147 5.24 -0.89 25.87
C TYR A 147 5.19 -0.07 24.56
N TYR A 148 5.75 -0.61 23.47
CA TYR A 148 5.62 0.00 22.15
C TYR A 148 4.33 -0.48 21.50
N GLY A 149 3.41 0.44 21.19
CA GLY A 149 2.13 0.14 20.55
C GLY A 149 2.29 -0.44 19.15
N ASN A 150 1.30 -1.22 18.70
CA ASN A 150 1.21 -1.70 17.32
C ASN A 150 0.72 -0.55 16.44
N GLY A 151 1.43 -0.27 15.34
CA GLY A 151 1.06 0.78 14.39
C GLY A 151 0.12 0.30 13.29
N GLY A 152 -0.17 -1.01 13.21
CA GLY A 152 -0.89 -1.59 12.08
C GLY A 152 0.04 -2.05 10.96
N GLU A 153 1.28 -2.43 11.30
CA GLU A 153 2.25 -2.92 10.31
C GLU A 153 1.77 -4.17 9.54
N ASP A 154 0.80 -4.91 10.08
CA ASP A 154 0.17 -6.06 9.42
C ASP A 154 -0.66 -5.69 8.18
N LEU A 155 -1.10 -4.42 8.06
CA LEU A 155 -1.73 -3.89 6.82
C LEU A 155 -0.82 -4.00 5.60
N PHE A 156 0.49 -4.15 5.81
CA PHE A 156 1.49 -4.31 4.76
C PHE A 156 1.88 -5.77 4.53
N GLU A 157 1.20 -6.75 5.14
CA GLU A 157 1.48 -8.16 4.94
C GLU A 157 1.53 -8.58 3.46
N PRO A 158 0.63 -8.11 2.57
CA PRO A 158 0.69 -8.40 1.12
C PRO A 158 2.00 -7.98 0.46
N LEU A 159 2.65 -6.92 0.98
CA LEU A 159 3.91 -6.42 0.43
C LEU A 159 5.13 -7.11 1.02
N VAL A 160 4.98 -7.81 2.15
CA VAL A 160 6.08 -8.40 2.92
C VAL A 160 6.10 -9.92 2.79
N VAL A 161 4.98 -10.59 3.03
CA VAL A 161 4.85 -12.05 2.99
C VAL A 161 4.41 -12.48 1.60
N TRP A 162 5.32 -12.30 0.64
CA TRP A 162 5.08 -12.49 -0.80
C TRP A 162 4.87 -13.95 -1.20
N ARG A 163 3.66 -14.48 -0.97
CA ARG A 163 3.21 -15.83 -1.33
C ARG A 163 1.76 -15.80 -1.79
N ALA A 164 1.42 -16.51 -2.86
CA ALA A 164 0.06 -16.53 -3.41
C ALA A 164 -1.00 -16.96 -2.40
N SER A 165 -0.71 -17.95 -1.56
CA SER A 165 -1.58 -18.39 -0.46
C SER A 165 -1.84 -17.30 0.59
N ARG A 166 -0.92 -16.34 0.76
CA ARG A 166 -1.10 -15.21 1.67
C ARG A 166 -1.84 -14.06 1.02
N GLU A 167 -1.57 -13.78 -0.24
CA GLU A 167 -2.36 -12.80 -1.00
C GLU A 167 -3.84 -13.18 -1.02
N LEU A 168 -4.17 -14.47 -1.13
CA LEU A 168 -5.56 -14.94 -1.07
C LEU A 168 -6.32 -14.52 0.20
N ASP A 169 -5.63 -14.36 1.34
CA ASP A 169 -6.25 -13.92 2.60
C ASP A 169 -6.78 -12.47 2.50
N TRP A 170 -6.29 -11.69 1.52
CA TRP A 170 -6.63 -10.28 1.29
C TRP A 170 -7.57 -10.05 0.10
N LEU A 171 -7.88 -11.10 -0.67
CA LEU A 171 -8.77 -10.98 -1.83
C LEU A 171 -10.22 -11.29 -1.43
N TYR A 172 -11.13 -10.39 -1.77
CA TYR A 172 -12.57 -10.54 -1.50
C TYR A 172 -13.35 -10.82 -2.79
N PRO A 173 -13.38 -12.07 -3.28
CA PRO A 173 -14.06 -12.39 -4.54
C PRO A 173 -15.57 -12.17 -4.45
N ALA A 174 -16.17 -11.93 -5.62
CA ALA A 174 -17.62 -11.92 -5.77
C ALA A 174 -18.27 -13.16 -5.13
N GLN A 175 -19.46 -13.00 -4.56
CA GLN A 175 -20.13 -14.05 -3.80
C GLN A 175 -20.18 -15.38 -4.56
N GLY A 176 -19.60 -16.43 -3.97
CA GLY A 176 -19.58 -17.78 -4.53
C GLY A 176 -18.50 -18.02 -5.60
N HIS A 177 -17.71 -17.02 -5.96
CA HIS A 177 -16.55 -17.17 -6.83
C HIS A 177 -15.33 -17.60 -6.02
N VAL A 178 -14.54 -18.53 -6.55
CA VAL A 178 -13.33 -19.05 -5.91
C VAL A 178 -12.14 -18.76 -6.82
N ILE A 179 -11.17 -18.03 -6.30
CA ILE A 179 -9.93 -17.70 -7.00
C ILE A 179 -8.92 -18.83 -6.75
N PRO A 180 -8.41 -19.51 -7.78
CA PRO A 180 -7.36 -20.51 -7.59
C PRO A 180 -6.04 -19.86 -7.15
N GLU A 181 -5.33 -20.44 -6.17
CA GLU A 181 -3.99 -19.96 -5.75
C GLU A 181 -3.02 -19.91 -6.95
N SER A 182 -3.13 -20.86 -7.89
CA SER A 182 -2.32 -20.86 -9.11
C SER A 182 -2.58 -19.67 -10.03
N ALA A 183 -3.79 -19.10 -10.02
CA ALA A 183 -4.10 -17.87 -10.75
C ALA A 183 -3.43 -16.67 -10.08
N VAL A 184 -3.50 -16.59 -8.74
CA VAL A 184 -2.79 -15.57 -7.95
C VAL A 184 -1.29 -15.65 -8.19
N GLN A 185 -0.69 -16.85 -8.13
CA GLN A 185 0.74 -17.05 -8.39
C GLN A 185 1.13 -16.58 -9.79
N ARG A 186 0.33 -16.89 -10.83
CA ARG A 186 0.58 -16.41 -12.19
C ARG A 186 0.58 -14.88 -12.27
N VAL A 187 -0.30 -14.20 -11.52
CA VAL A 187 -0.33 -12.74 -11.48
C VAL A 187 0.88 -12.18 -10.72
N MET A 188 1.28 -12.81 -9.61
CA MET A 188 2.48 -12.43 -8.86
C MET A 188 3.79 -12.60 -9.65
N ASP A 189 3.81 -13.59 -10.55
CA ASP A 189 4.89 -13.83 -11.51
C ASP A 189 4.80 -12.92 -12.74
N GLN A 190 3.84 -11.98 -12.77
CA GLN A 190 3.59 -11.03 -13.86
C GLN A 190 3.35 -11.72 -15.21
N ALA A 191 2.66 -12.87 -15.19
CA ALA A 191 2.22 -13.51 -16.42
C ALA A 191 1.26 -12.61 -17.20
N ALA A 192 1.27 -12.75 -18.53
CA ALA A 192 0.34 -12.04 -19.40
C ALA A 192 -1.13 -12.35 -19.00
N LEU A 193 -1.94 -11.30 -18.91
CA LEU A 193 -3.35 -11.38 -18.54
C LEU A 193 -4.19 -11.95 -19.71
N THR A 194 -4.17 -13.27 -19.89
CA THR A 194 -5.04 -13.98 -20.84
C THR A 194 -6.51 -13.89 -20.40
N ASP A 195 -7.44 -14.11 -21.33
CA ASP A 195 -8.88 -14.09 -20.99
C ASP A 195 -9.20 -15.12 -19.91
N GLU A 196 -8.56 -16.29 -19.98
CA GLU A 196 -8.63 -17.36 -18.99
C GLU A 196 -8.15 -16.87 -17.61
N LEU A 197 -6.98 -16.23 -17.55
CA LEU A 197 -6.42 -15.76 -16.29
C LEU A 197 -7.30 -14.68 -15.66
N VAL A 198 -7.79 -13.72 -16.44
CA VAL A 198 -8.65 -12.65 -15.93
C VAL A 198 -9.98 -13.22 -15.39
N ARG A 199 -10.59 -14.18 -16.11
CA ARG A 199 -11.84 -14.83 -15.68
C ARG A 199 -11.67 -15.77 -14.49
N ALA A 200 -10.45 -16.13 -14.13
CA ALA A 200 -10.18 -16.86 -12.89
C ALA A 200 -10.44 -16.00 -11.64
N PHE A 201 -10.40 -14.67 -11.75
CA PHE A 201 -10.62 -13.74 -10.62
C PHE A 201 -12.06 -13.24 -10.52
N HIS A 202 -12.73 -13.03 -11.66
CA HIS A 202 -14.09 -12.49 -11.67
C HIS A 202 -14.92 -13.11 -12.81
N PRO A 203 -16.21 -13.43 -12.58
CA PRO A 203 -17.04 -14.11 -13.59
C PRO A 203 -17.37 -13.23 -14.81
N ASN A 204 -17.55 -11.92 -14.60
CA ASN A 204 -17.94 -10.95 -15.62
C ASN A 204 -16.98 -9.74 -15.69
N PRO A 205 -15.69 -9.94 -16.05
CA PRO A 205 -14.70 -8.87 -16.01
C PRO A 205 -14.69 -8.03 -17.30
N ASP A 206 -14.28 -6.78 -17.20
CA ASP A 206 -13.85 -5.97 -18.35
C ASP A 206 -12.39 -6.28 -18.70
N VAL A 207 -12.19 -7.37 -19.44
CA VAL A 207 -10.86 -7.85 -19.85
C VAL A 207 -10.07 -6.79 -20.63
N GLY A 208 -10.75 -5.98 -21.45
CA GLY A 208 -10.11 -4.95 -22.26
C GLY A 208 -9.53 -3.84 -21.39
N ALA A 209 -10.32 -3.33 -20.45
CA ALA A 209 -9.89 -2.30 -19.52
C ALA A 209 -8.78 -2.80 -18.59
N LEU A 210 -8.88 -4.04 -18.07
CA LEU A 210 -7.87 -4.61 -17.17
C LEU A 210 -6.50 -4.79 -17.84
N ARG A 211 -6.46 -5.16 -19.13
CA ARG A 211 -5.20 -5.21 -19.89
C ARG A 211 -4.60 -3.83 -20.17
N ALA A 212 -5.46 -2.85 -20.46
CA ALA A 212 -5.02 -1.47 -20.63
C ALA A 212 -4.43 -0.94 -19.32
N GLU A 213 -5.06 -1.27 -18.19
CA GLU A 213 -4.59 -0.91 -16.86
C GLU A 213 -3.26 -1.55 -16.51
N ALA A 214 -3.10 -2.86 -16.75
CA ALA A 214 -1.82 -3.56 -16.58
C ALA A 214 -0.68 -2.84 -17.32
N THR A 215 -0.92 -2.45 -18.57
CA THR A 215 0.05 -1.66 -19.36
C THR A 215 0.31 -0.29 -18.75
N ARG A 216 -0.74 0.40 -18.29
CA ARG A 216 -0.66 1.75 -17.71
C ARG A 216 0.18 1.77 -16.44
N ILE A 217 -0.02 0.82 -15.53
CA ILE A 217 0.68 0.75 -14.24
C ILE A 217 2.05 0.07 -14.35
N GLY A 218 2.37 -0.53 -15.50
CA GLY A 218 3.62 -1.25 -15.72
C GLY A 218 3.68 -2.57 -14.96
N TYR A 219 2.55 -3.28 -14.91
CA TYR A 219 2.43 -4.68 -14.53
C TYR A 219 3.00 -5.59 -15.62
#